data_AF-A0AAN7KDR5-F1
#
_entry.id   AF-A0AAN7KDR5-F1
#
_cell.length_a   1.000
_cell.length_b   1.000
_cell.length_c   1.000
_cell.angle_alpha   90.00
_cell.angle_beta   90.00
_cell.angle_gamma   90.00
#
_symmetry.space_group_name_H-M   'P 1'
#
loop_
_entity.id
_entity.type
_entity.pdbx_description
1 polymer ?
#
loop_
_entity_poly.entity_id
_entity_poly.type
_entity_poly.pdbx_seq_one_letter_code
_entity_poly.pdbx_strand_id
1 'polypeptide(L)'
;MVVYTSLTYLCVIYLTQYRADEEPVDQKKYLEDLCKPKCVKPLREYQACVKRIQGDESGHKHCTGQYFDYWTCVDKCVAAKLFSKLK
;
A
#
# COMPACT_ATOMS: atom_id res chain seq x y z
N MET A 1 42.08 24.01 -9.58
CA MET A 1 41.84 22.71 -8.89
C MET A 1 40.40 22.54 -8.38
N VAL A 2 39.66 23.60 -8.04
CA VAL A 2 38.28 23.50 -7.49
C VAL A 2 37.20 23.13 -8.54
N VAL A 3 37.43 23.44 -9.84
CA VAL A 3 36.43 23.18 -10.91
C VAL A 3 36.38 21.69 -11.29
N TYR A 4 37.53 21.00 -11.29
CA TYR A 4 37.61 19.56 -11.57
C TYR A 4 36.96 18.72 -10.46
N THR A 5 37.07 19.15 -9.20
CA THR A 5 36.47 18.46 -8.05
C THR A 5 34.94 18.51 -8.06
N SER A 6 34.33 19.60 -8.54
CA SER A 6 32.86 19.74 -8.64
C SER A 6 32.25 18.92 -9.78
N LEU A 7 32.94 18.81 -10.93
CA LEU A 7 32.51 17.97 -12.06
C LEU A 7 32.59 16.48 -11.73
N THR A 8 33.65 16.04 -11.03
CA THR A 8 33.72 14.67 -10.50
C THR A 8 32.66 14.42 -9.44
N TYR A 9 32.37 15.40 -8.57
CA TYR A 9 31.33 15.28 -7.55
C TYR A 9 29.93 15.16 -8.16
N LEU A 10 29.61 15.97 -9.18
CA LEU A 10 28.36 15.87 -9.93
C LEU A 10 28.25 14.53 -10.65
N CYS A 11 29.33 14.04 -11.26
CA CYS A 11 29.35 12.72 -11.92
C CYS A 11 29.13 11.59 -10.90
N VAL A 12 29.76 11.65 -9.73
CA VAL A 12 29.54 10.69 -8.63
C VAL A 12 28.10 10.77 -8.13
N ILE A 13 27.54 11.97 -7.89
CA ILE A 13 26.14 12.15 -7.49
C ILE A 13 25.19 11.55 -8.53
N TYR A 14 25.39 11.84 -9.82
CA TYR A 14 24.56 11.32 -10.91
C TYR A 14 24.67 9.80 -11.04
N LEU A 15 25.87 9.24 -10.90
CA LEU A 15 26.11 7.78 -10.94
C LEU A 15 25.57 7.07 -9.69
N THR A 16 25.60 7.70 -8.51
CA THR A 16 25.01 7.14 -7.29
C THR A 16 23.49 7.22 -7.28
N GLN A 17 22.90 8.26 -7.88
CA GLN A 17 21.45 8.32 -8.14
C GLN A 17 21.03 7.21 -9.10
N TYR A 18 21.71 7.07 -10.24
CA TYR A 18 21.40 6.05 -11.24
C TYR A 18 21.48 4.60 -10.73
N ARG A 19 22.22 4.35 -9.64
CA ARG A 19 22.33 3.04 -8.99
C ARG A 19 21.29 2.79 -7.88
N ALA A 20 20.54 3.82 -7.48
CA ALA A 20 19.60 3.81 -6.37
C ALA A 20 18.11 3.89 -6.79
N ASP A 21 17.83 3.98 -8.10
CA ASP A 21 16.49 4.29 -8.61
C ASP A 21 15.56 3.07 -8.86
N GLU A 22 16.01 1.83 -8.63
CA GLU A 22 15.06 0.70 -8.58
C GLU A 22 14.45 0.58 -7.18
N GLU A 23 13.36 1.32 -6.93
CA GLU A 23 12.54 1.10 -5.73
C GLU A 23 12.05 -0.36 -5.69
N PRO A 24 12.33 -1.10 -4.61
CA PRO A 24 11.83 -2.45 -4.46
C PRO A 24 10.29 -2.43 -4.39
N VAL A 25 9.64 -3.16 -5.29
CA VAL A 25 8.17 -3.25 -5.33
C VAL A 25 7.66 -3.98 -4.08
N ASP A 26 6.81 -3.32 -3.29
CA ASP A 26 6.07 -3.98 -2.21
C ASP A 26 5.06 -4.98 -2.79
N GLN A 27 5.46 -6.25 -2.74
CA GLN A 27 4.69 -7.37 -3.24
C GLN A 27 3.36 -7.53 -2.50
N LYS A 28 3.28 -7.15 -1.22
CA LYS A 28 2.04 -7.21 -0.44
C LYS A 28 1.03 -6.23 -1.02
N LYS A 29 1.41 -4.96 -1.16
CA LYS A 29 0.54 -3.91 -1.73
C LYS A 29 0.04 -4.28 -3.13
N TYR A 30 0.94 -4.78 -3.99
CA TYR A 30 0.56 -5.23 -5.33
C TYR A 30 -0.49 -6.35 -5.30
N LEU A 31 -0.31 -7.35 -4.43
CA LEU A 31 -1.26 -8.46 -4.29
C LEU A 31 -2.59 -8.02 -3.67
N GLU A 32 -2.56 -7.09 -2.70
CA GLU A 32 -3.76 -6.48 -2.14
C GLU A 32 -4.60 -5.82 -3.23
N ASP A 33 -4.01 -4.98 -4.08
CA ASP A 33 -4.71 -4.31 -5.17
C ASP A 33 -5.37 -5.28 -6.16
N LEU A 34 -4.73 -6.42 -6.43
CA LEU A 34 -5.32 -7.50 -7.23
C LEU A 34 -6.46 -8.25 -6.52
N CYS A 35 -6.46 -8.25 -5.18
CA CYS A 35 -7.45 -8.94 -4.36
C CYS A 35 -8.66 -8.05 -4.01
N LYS A 36 -8.51 -6.73 -3.97
CA LYS A 36 -9.62 -5.76 -3.74
C LYS A 36 -10.86 -6.00 -4.62
N PRO A 37 -10.77 -6.17 -5.96
CA PRO A 37 -11.94 -6.41 -6.81
C PRO A 37 -12.61 -7.77 -6.60
N LYS A 38 -12.03 -8.68 -5.81
CA LYS A 38 -12.64 -9.97 -5.45
C LYS A 38 -13.47 -9.90 -4.17
N CYS A 39 -13.24 -8.86 -3.36
CA CYS A 39 -13.87 -8.66 -2.05
C CYS A 39 -14.93 -7.54 -2.09
N VAL A 40 -15.68 -7.43 -3.18
CA VAL A 40 -16.63 -6.31 -3.41
C VAL A 40 -17.80 -6.32 -2.44
N LYS A 41 -18.30 -7.49 -2.05
CA LYS A 41 -19.43 -7.59 -1.11
C LYS A 41 -19.12 -6.92 0.25
N PRO A 42 -18.09 -7.34 0.99
CA PRO A 42 -17.76 -6.71 2.27
C PRO A 42 -17.30 -5.25 2.09
N LEU A 43 -16.71 -4.88 0.95
CA LEU A 43 -16.39 -3.48 0.64
C LEU A 43 -17.66 -2.60 0.58
N ARG A 44 -18.74 -3.09 -0.04
CA ARG A 44 -20.02 -2.35 -0.09
C ARG A 44 -20.65 -2.19 1.29
N GLU A 45 -20.59 -3.22 2.12
CA GLU A 45 -21.10 -3.20 3.50
C GLU A 45 -20.31 -2.19 4.35
N TYR A 46 -18.98 -2.18 4.21
CA TYR A 46 -18.12 -1.18 4.85
C TYR A 46 -18.45 0.25 4.38
N GLN A 47 -18.59 0.48 3.06
CA GLN A 47 -18.96 1.79 2.52
C GLN A 47 -20.35 2.26 3.00
N ALA A 48 -21.32 1.36 3.11
CA ALA A 48 -22.63 1.67 3.69
C ALA A 48 -22.52 2.08 5.16
N CYS A 49 -21.67 1.38 5.94
CA CYS A 49 -21.39 1.76 7.32
C CYS A 49 -20.72 3.15 7.41
N VAL A 50 -19.73 3.44 6.57
CA VAL A 50 -19.05 4.75 6.54
C VAL A 50 -20.04 5.88 6.29
N LYS A 51 -20.97 5.71 5.33
CA LYS A 51 -22.03 6.69 5.07
C LYS A 51 -22.97 6.89 6.26
N ARG A 52 -23.28 5.82 7.00
CA ARG A 52 -24.12 5.88 8.21
C ARG A 52 -23.48 6.69 9.34
N ILE A 53 -22.15 6.65 9.47
CA ILE A 53 -21.42 7.33 10.54
C ILE A 53 -20.86 8.70 10.16
N GLN A 54 -21.00 9.13 8.89
CA GLN A 54 -20.38 10.35 8.35
C GLN A 54 -20.77 11.64 9.09
N GLY A 55 -21.94 11.67 9.74
CA GLY A 55 -22.41 12.81 10.53
C GLY A 55 -22.44 12.55 12.04
N ASP A 56 -21.74 11.54 12.54
CA ASP A 56 -21.70 11.24 13.97
C ASP A 56 -20.55 11.99 14.67
N GLU A 57 -20.90 12.97 15.50
CA GLU A 57 -19.94 13.74 16.30
C GLU A 57 -19.68 13.11 17.69
N SER A 58 -20.48 12.10 18.07
CA SER A 58 -20.40 11.46 19.39
C SER A 58 -19.14 10.62 19.59
N GLY A 59 -18.47 10.22 18.51
CA GLY A 59 -17.30 9.33 18.55
C GLY A 59 -17.62 7.88 18.94
N HIS A 60 -18.88 7.54 19.22
CA HIS A 60 -19.28 6.20 19.65
C HIS A 60 -19.62 5.25 18.50
N LYS A 61 -20.00 5.76 17.31
CA LYS A 61 -20.28 4.90 16.16
C LYS A 61 -19.00 4.56 15.40
N HIS A 62 -18.79 3.28 15.14
CA HIS A 62 -17.62 2.78 14.41
C HIS A 62 -17.98 1.66 13.44
N CYS A 63 -17.17 1.50 12.40
CA CYS A 63 -17.30 0.48 11.34
C CYS A 63 -16.22 -0.60 11.40
N THR A 64 -15.59 -0.79 12.57
CA THR A 64 -14.48 -1.73 12.77
C THR A 64 -14.84 -3.17 12.40
N GLY A 65 -16.07 -3.61 12.69
CA GLY A 65 -16.55 -4.94 12.28
C GLY A 65 -16.52 -5.13 10.77
N GLN A 66 -17.18 -4.23 10.02
CA GLN A 66 -17.23 -4.30 8.56
C GLN A 66 -15.84 -4.11 7.93
N TYR A 67 -15.00 -3.28 8.56
CA TYR A 67 -13.61 -3.12 8.16
C TYR A 67 -12.83 -4.43 8.31
N PHE A 68 -12.98 -5.14 9.43
CA PHE A 68 -12.35 -6.43 9.63
C PHE A 68 -12.87 -7.50 8.67
N ASP A 69 -14.16 -7.51 8.35
CA ASP A 69 -14.72 -8.44 7.37
C ASP A 69 -14.11 -8.21 5.96
N TYR A 70 -13.99 -6.95 5.55
CA TYR A 70 -13.35 -6.57 4.28
C TYR A 70 -11.88 -7.00 4.24
N TRP A 71 -11.10 -6.63 5.26
CA TRP A 71 -9.68 -6.97 5.31
C TRP A 71 -9.43 -8.46 5.46
N THR A 72 -10.25 -9.18 6.22
CA THR A 72 -10.17 -10.64 6.31
C THR A 72 -10.34 -11.29 4.93
N CYS A 73 -11.23 -10.77 4.08
CA CYS A 73 -11.37 -11.27 2.71
C CYS A 73 -10.10 -10.99 1.86
N VAL A 74 -9.57 -9.77 1.93
CA VAL A 74 -8.37 -9.37 1.18
C VAL A 74 -7.16 -10.19 1.65
N ASP A 75 -6.95 -10.30 2.96
CA ASP A 75 -5.84 -11.05 3.56
C ASP A 75 -5.91 -12.54 3.22
N LYS A 76 -7.09 -13.16 3.26
CA LYS A 76 -7.28 -14.55 2.80
C LYS A 76 -6.89 -14.74 1.34
N CYS A 77 -7.16 -13.75 0.49
CA CYS A 77 -6.77 -13.78 -0.93
C CYS A 77 -5.26 -13.60 -1.13
N VAL A 78 -4.62 -12.72 -0.36
CA VAL A 78 -3.19 -12.40 -0.44
C VAL A 78 -2.32 -13.51 0.15
N ALA A 79 -2.77 -14.15 1.24
CA ALA A 79 -2.02 -15.17 1.98
C ALA A 79 -1.53 -16.34 1.09
N ALA A 80 -2.34 -16.74 0.11
CA ALA A 80 -1.99 -17.83 -0.81
C ALA A 80 -0.83 -17.50 -1.78
N LYS A 81 -0.50 -16.21 -1.95
CA LYS A 81 0.45 -15.74 -2.97
C LYS A 81 1.65 -15.02 -2.37
N LEU A 82 1.49 -14.35 -1.23
CA LEU A 82 2.49 -13.45 -0.68
C LEU A 82 3.80 -14.18 -0.32
N PHE A 83 3.72 -15.30 0.38
CA PHE A 83 4.90 -16.07 0.77
C PHE A 83 5.64 -16.73 -0.40
N SER A 84 5.01 -16.83 -1.58
CA SER A 84 5.71 -17.30 -2.79
C SER A 84 6.61 -16.22 -3.43
N LYS A 85 6.44 -14.95 -3.03
CA LYS A 85 7.15 -13.80 -3.57
C LYS A 85 8.21 -13.25 -2.61
N LEU A 86 8.01 -13.45 -1.32
CA LEU A 86 8.99 -13.13 -0.28
C LEU A 86 10.15 -14.14 -0.31
N LYS A 87 11.39 -13.65 -0.14
CA LYS A 87 12.62 -14.44 -0.01
C LYS A 87 13.12 -14.42 1.43
#